data_AF-A0A5N3PH00-F1
#
_entry.id   AF-A0A5N3PH00-F1
#
_cell.length_a   1.000
_cell.length_b   1.000
_cell.length_c   1.000
_cell.angle_alpha   90.00
_cell.angle_beta   90.00
_cell.angle_gamma   90.00
#
_symmetry.space_group_name_H-M   'P 1'
#
loop_
_entity.id
_entity.type
_entity.pdbx_description
1 polymer ?
#
loop_
_entity_poly.entity_id
_entity_poly.type
_entity_poly.pdbx_seq_one_letter_code
_entity_poly.pdbx_strand_id
1 'polypeptide(L)' 'MSDRISCCVPFCRRTRKNDLGFLEWICGDHWRGVPKPMRQAYGRVTRRFRRGLGEYGSRGDRLWRRVKRAAIERAVGIS' A
#
# COMPACT_ATOMS: atom_id res chain seq x y z
N MET A 1 18.25 2.12 14.35
CA MET A 1 16.92 2.30 14.97
C MET A 1 15.92 1.54 14.11
N SER A 2 15.36 0.43 14.61
CA SER A 2 14.28 -0.28 13.90
C SER A 2 12.97 0.43 14.20
N ASP A 3 12.71 1.51 13.46
CA ASP A 3 11.46 2.24 13.62
C ASP A 3 10.33 1.36 13.09
N ARG A 4 9.32 1.15 13.93
CA ARG A 4 8.10 0.48 13.49
C ARG A 4 7.30 1.48 12.68
N ILE A 5 6.81 1.06 11.52
CA ILE A 5 5.90 1.88 10.73
C ILE A 5 4.45 1.51 11.07
N SER A 6 3.63 2.53 11.31
CA SER A 6 2.18 2.41 11.52
C SER A 6 1.44 2.28 10.20
N CYS A 7 0.31 1.58 10.23
CA CYS A 7 -0.60 1.55 9.08
C CYS A 7 -1.10 2.97 8.78
N CYS A 8 -1.07 3.40 7.52
CA CYS A 8 -1.47 4.75 7.11
C CYS A 8 -3.01 4.96 7.05
N VAL A 9 -3.79 3.99 7.54
CA VAL A 9 -5.26 4.08 7.57
C VAL A 9 -5.68 4.70 8.90
N PRO A 10 -6.56 5.72 8.91
CA PRO A 10 -7.01 6.38 10.13
C PRO A 10 -7.49 5.40 11.19
N PHE A 11 -7.14 5.69 12.45
CA PHE A 11 -7.51 4.90 13.64
C PHE A 11 -6.97 3.47 13.69
N CYS A 12 -6.22 3.01 12.68
CA CYS A 12 -5.54 1.73 12.71
C CYS A 12 -4.32 1.77 13.61
N ARG A 13 -4.26 0.90 14.62
CA ARG A 13 -3.10 0.79 15.54
C ARG A 13 -2.08 -0.26 15.12
N ARG A 14 -2.27 -0.93 13.97
CA ARG A 14 -1.33 -1.95 13.52
C ARG A 14 -0.01 -1.32 13.10
N THR A 15 1.08 -1.97 13.47
CA THR A 15 2.46 -1.56 13.15
C THR A 15 3.23 -2.76 12.60
N ARG A 16 4.30 -2.50 11.84
CA ARG A 16 5.27 -3.53 11.43
C ARG A 16 6.69 -3.02 11.55
N LYS A 17 7.67 -3.94 11.57
CA LYS A 17 9.09 -3.58 11.38
C LYS A 17 9.28 -2.92 10.01
N ASN A 18 10.01 -1.81 9.98
CA ASN A 18 10.31 -1.04 8.78
C ASN A 18 11.77 -1.17 8.35
N ASP A 19 12.25 -2.41 8.25
CA ASP A 19 13.67 -2.68 7.95
C ASP A 19 14.11 -2.13 6.58
N LEU A 20 13.15 -1.84 5.70
CA LEU A 20 13.36 -1.30 4.35
C LEU A 20 13.15 0.23 4.25
N GLY A 21 12.84 0.92 5.35
CA GLY A 21 12.69 2.38 5.37
C GLY A 21 11.53 2.91 4.53
N PHE A 22 10.42 2.17 4.40
CA PHE A 22 9.24 2.68 3.71
C PHE A 22 8.64 3.88 4.43
N LEU A 23 8.09 4.84 3.70
CA LEU A 23 7.39 6.00 4.26
C LEU A 23 5.95 5.67 4.68
N GLU A 24 5.31 4.74 3.97
CA GLU A 24 3.92 4.39 4.16
C GLU A 24 3.71 2.89 4.08
N TRP A 25 2.73 2.39 4.82
CA TRP A 25 2.35 0.99 4.82
C TRP A 25 0.85 0.80 5.09
N ILE A 26 0.24 -0.18 4.42
CA ILE A 26 -1.14 -0.61 4.67
C ILE A 26 -1.09 -2.02 5.26
N CYS A 27 -1.73 -2.21 6.42
CA CYS A 27 -1.76 -3.50 7.10
C CYS A 27 -2.60 -4.54 6.34
N GLY A 28 -2.42 -5.83 6.69
CA GLY A 28 -3.08 -6.93 5.98
C GLY A 28 -4.62 -6.82 5.93
N ASP A 29 -5.26 -6.31 6.98
CA ASP A 29 -6.72 -6.21 7.04
C ASP A 29 -7.25 -5.12 6.12
N HIS A 30 -6.65 -3.92 6.18
CA HIS A 30 -7.00 -2.85 5.27
C HIS A 30 -6.61 -3.17 3.82
N TRP A 31 -5.52 -3.91 3.61
CA TRP A 31 -5.19 -4.44 2.29
C TRP A 31 -6.26 -5.39 1.77
N ARG A 32 -6.87 -6.24 2.61
CA ARG A 32 -8.00 -7.09 2.19
C ARG A 32 -9.22 -6.27 1.79
N GLY A 33 -9.42 -5.11 2.42
CA GLY A 33 -10.46 -4.15 2.08
C GLY A 33 -10.30 -3.50 0.71
N VAL A 34 -9.11 -3.43 0.10
CA VAL A 34 -8.92 -2.80 -1.22
C VAL A 34 -9.51 -3.65 -2.37
N PRO A 35 -10.17 -3.06 -3.39
CA PRO A 35 -10.73 -3.82 -4.50
C PRO A 35 -9.70 -4.74 -5.17
N LYS A 36 -10.10 -5.98 -5.47
CA LYS A 36 -9.24 -6.97 -6.12
C LYS A 36 -8.57 -6.44 -7.42
N PRO A 37 -9.27 -5.73 -8.32
CA PRO A 37 -8.64 -5.18 -9.54
C PRO A 37 -7.50 -4.19 -9.23
N MET A 38 -7.66 -3.36 -8.20
CA MET A 38 -6.64 -2.37 -7.82
C MET A 38 -5.40 -3.04 -7.22
N ARG A 39 -5.60 -4.03 -6.36
CA ARG A 39 -4.50 -4.85 -5.80
C ARG A 39 -3.73 -5.57 -6.90
N GLN A 40 -4.43 -6.13 -7.88
CA GLN A 40 -3.82 -6.78 -9.04
C GLN A 40 -3.03 -5.79 -9.90
N ALA A 41 -3.58 -4.60 -10.17
CA ALA A 41 -2.89 -3.56 -10.93
C ALA A 41 -1.59 -3.12 -10.25
N TYR A 42 -1.64 -2.83 -8.95
CA TYR A 42 -0.46 -2.49 -8.15
C TYR A 42 0.55 -3.64 -8.07
N GLY A 43 0.05 -4.87 -7.87
CA GLY A 43 0.85 -6.09 -7.83
C GLY A 43 1.60 -6.37 -9.14
N ARG A 44 1.00 -6.06 -10.30
CA ARG A 44 1.67 -6.19 -11.60
C ARG A 44 2.84 -5.22 -11.74
N VAL A 45 2.64 -3.94 -11.42
CA VAL A 45 3.69 -2.92 -11.52
C VAL A 45 4.84 -3.21 -10.55
N THR A 46 4.52 -3.48 -9.29
CA THR A 46 5.53 -3.83 -8.28
C THR A 46 6.30 -5.10 -8.63
N ARG A 47 5.65 -6.13 -9.16
CA ARG A 47 6.33 -7.37 -9.59
C ARG A 47 7.27 -7.14 -10.76
N ARG A 48 6.89 -6.32 -11.75
CA ARG A 48 7.78 -5.98 -12.86
C ARG A 48 8.99 -5.21 -12.36
N PHE A 49 8.78 -4.19 -11.52
CA PHE A 49 9.86 -3.43 -10.91
C PHE A 49 10.83 -4.31 -10.13
N ARG A 50 10.32 -5.20 -9.27
CA ARG A 50 11.16 -6.16 -8.51
C ARG A 50 11.95 -7.14 -9.36
N ARG A 51 11.52 -7.37 -10.61
CA ARG A 51 12.23 -8.20 -11.60
C ARG A 51 13.21 -7.39 -12.47
N GLY A 52 13.36 -6.09 -12.23
CA GLY A 52 14.13 -5.19 -13.09
C GLY A 52 13.48 -4.91 -14.45
N LEU A 53 12.20 -5.29 -14.64
CA LEU A 53 11.50 -5.21 -15.93
C LEU A 53 10.75 -3.87 -16.11
N GLY A 54 11.47 -2.77 -15.89
CA GLY A 54 10.99 -1.40 -15.99
C GLY A 54 11.07 -0.63 -14.67
N GLU A 55 10.72 0.66 -14.73
CA GLU A 55 10.77 1.57 -13.58
C GLU A 55 9.48 1.52 -12.76
N TYR A 56 9.60 1.67 -11.44
CA TYR A 56 8.42 1.87 -10.58
C TYR A 56 7.75 3.21 -10.91
N GLY A 57 8.53 4.28 -10.80
CA GLY A 57 8.24 5.63 -11.26
C GLY A 57 6.84 6.17 -10.93
N SER A 58 6.44 7.18 -11.71
CA SER A 58 5.16 7.89 -11.53
C SER A 58 3.93 6.99 -11.65
N ARG A 59 4.02 5.88 -12.40
CA ARG A 59 2.94 4.90 -12.54
C ARG A 59 2.72 4.13 -11.24
N GLY A 60 3.80 3.65 -10.62
CA GLY A 60 3.77 3.01 -9.31
C GLY A 60 3.18 3.93 -8.25
N ASP A 61 3.65 5.18 -8.19
CA ASP A 61 3.16 6.19 -7.24
C ASP A 61 1.68 6.52 -7.43
N ARG A 62 1.22 6.65 -8.68
CA ARG A 62 -0.20 6.89 -8.98
C ARG A 62 -1.09 5.72 -8.53
N LEU A 63 -0.64 4.49 -8.77
CA LEU A 63 -1.37 3.31 -8.32
C LEU A 63 -1.38 3.20 -6.79
N TRP A 64 -0.24 3.48 -6.14
CA TRP A 64 -0.16 3.51 -4.68
C TRP A 64 -1.15 4.51 -4.08
N ARG A 65 -1.18 5.75 -4.57
CA ARG A 65 -2.14 6.78 -4.10
C ARG A 65 -3.60 6.32 -4.23
N ARG A 66 -3.95 5.68 -5.35
CA ARG A 66 -5.30 5.14 -5.56
C ARG A 66 -5.62 4.02 -4.58
N VAL A 67 -4.69 3.08 -4.39
CA VAL A 67 -4.85 1.95 -3.46
C VAL A 67 -4.95 2.42 -2.00
N LYS A 68 -4.11 3.36 -1.59
CA LYS A 68 -4.17 4.02 -0.28
C LYS A 68 -5.52 4.68 -0.06
N ARG A 69 -5.98 5.48 -1.03
CA ARG A 69 -7.29 6.13 -0.96
C ARG A 69 -8.43 5.13 -0.76
N ALA A 70 -8.48 4.08 -1.58
CA ALA A 70 -9.49 3.04 -1.45
C ALA A 70 -9.43 2.32 -0.09
N ALA A 71 -8.22 2.06 0.43
CA ALA A 71 -8.07 1.46 1.76
C ALA A 71 -8.62 2.34 2.86
N ILE A 72 -8.38 3.66 2.79
CA ILE A 72 -8.88 4.64 3.76
C ILE A 72 -10.41 4.74 3.67
N GLU A 73 -10.94 4.99 2.48
CA GLU A 73 -12.39 5.14 2.23
C GLU A 73 -13.15 3.91 2.76
N ARG A 74 -12.70 2.69 2.41
CA ARG A 74 -13.32 1.44 2.88
C ARG A 74 -13.25 1.26 4.40
N ALA A 75 -12.15 1.67 5.03
CA ALA A 75 -11.99 1.53 6.47
C ALA A 75 -12.90 2.48 7.26
N VAL A 76 -13.25 3.63 6.69
CA VAL A 76 -14.19 4.60 7.29
C VAL A 76 -15.63 4.44 6.79
N GLY A 77 -15.91 3.41 5.99
CA GLY A 77 -17.26 3.10 5.50
C GLY A 77 -17.74 3.94 4.32
N ILE A 78 -16.82 4.54 3.54
CA ILE A 78 -17.12 5.31 2.33
C ILE A 78 -16.79 4.42 1.10
N SER A 79 -17.70 4.33 0.15
CA SER A 79 -17.56 3.49 -1.06
C SER A 79 -17.93 4.22 -2.34
#